data_AF-A0A918KVQ1-F1
#
_entry.id   AF-A0A918KVQ1-F1
#
_cell.length_a   1.000
_cell.length_b   1.000
_cell.length_c   1.000
_cell.angle_alpha   90.00
_cell.angle_beta   90.00
_cell.angle_gamma   90.00
#
_symmetry.space_group_name_H-M   'P 1'
#
loop_
_entity.id
_entity.type
_entity.pdbx_description
1 polymer ?
#
loop_
_entity_poly.entity_id
_entity_poly.type
_entity_poly.pdbx_seq_one_letter_code
_entity_poly.pdbx_strand_id
1 'polypeptide(L)'
;MPESVEPHEPGELEPIRVPDPHLEGIEASVRKLMEQSAQQAQQLDHLAATPAASPSPFAAFGLPGLGGPPSAAPPEPRPILELEGEGYEDELDSLSDWVDDFLLPVYGAEVTTAAPWCLEWQEHDDVVAWLHALWLAYEQHKDPEAGLSGLFVWHRDFLTHALAAVRAPGGPLSACMTSPERPAHRLLPGPPPSARTEKANTAEADTPGSGEPGQPAS
;
A
#
# COMPACT_ATOMS: atom_id res chain seq x y z
N MET A 1 69.91 -26.56 -15.60
CA MET A 1 69.94 -25.36 -14.74
C MET A 1 70.61 -24.23 -15.51
N PRO A 2 70.02 -23.02 -15.61
CA PRO A 2 68.60 -22.62 -15.61
C PRO A 2 68.15 -22.27 -17.07
N GLU A 3 66.91 -22.51 -17.50
CA GLU A 3 65.66 -21.76 -17.24
C GLU A 3 65.49 -20.48 -18.10
N SER A 4 64.42 -20.46 -18.92
CA SER A 4 63.81 -19.24 -19.48
C SER A 4 62.37 -19.51 -19.89
N VAL A 5 61.47 -18.71 -19.31
CA VAL A 5 60.01 -18.74 -19.33
C VAL A 5 59.60 -17.26 -19.47
N GLU A 6 58.73 -16.81 -20.37
CA GLU A 6 57.78 -17.51 -21.27
C GLU A 6 57.64 -16.71 -22.61
N PRO A 7 56.66 -16.94 -23.53
CA PRO A 7 55.25 -16.55 -23.32
C PRO A 7 54.17 -17.54 -23.79
N HIS A 8 53.08 -17.61 -23.01
CA HIS A 8 51.84 -18.33 -23.30
C HIS A 8 51.03 -17.67 -24.43
N GLU A 9 50.87 -18.35 -25.57
CA GLU A 9 49.91 -17.96 -26.61
C GLU A 9 48.47 -18.19 -26.11
N PRO A 10 47.51 -17.28 -26.36
CA PRO A 10 46.12 -17.49 -25.96
C PRO A 10 45.48 -18.56 -26.85
N GLY A 11 44.99 -19.64 -26.25
CA GLY A 11 44.27 -20.67 -27.00
C GLY A 11 43.00 -20.10 -27.63
N GLU A 12 42.92 -20.13 -28.96
CA GLU A 12 41.66 -19.91 -29.67
C GLU A 12 40.65 -20.95 -29.18
N LEU A 13 39.53 -20.46 -28.63
CA LEU A 13 38.41 -21.33 -28.28
C LEU A 13 37.80 -21.85 -29.58
N GLU A 14 38.12 -23.08 -29.95
CA GLU A 14 37.53 -23.73 -31.14
C GLU A 14 35.99 -23.62 -31.07
N PRO A 15 35.34 -23.11 -32.13
CA PRO A 15 33.89 -23.00 -32.15
C PRO A 15 33.28 -24.39 -32.12
N ILE A 16 32.65 -24.75 -31.00
CA ILE A 16 31.97 -26.03 -30.79
C ILE A 16 30.89 -26.17 -31.87
N ARG A 17 31.19 -26.94 -32.92
CA ARG A 17 30.20 -27.38 -33.91
C ARG A 17 29.29 -28.40 -33.26
N VAL A 18 28.21 -27.90 -32.65
CA VAL A 18 27.06 -28.73 -32.29
C VAL A 18 26.54 -29.39 -33.57
N PRO A 19 26.41 -30.72 -33.64
CA PRO A 19 25.82 -31.37 -34.81
C PRO A 19 24.35 -30.96 -34.96
N ASP A 20 23.95 -30.59 -36.18
CA ASP A 20 22.55 -30.21 -36.53
C ASP A 20 21.45 -31.11 -35.93
N PRO A 21 21.54 -32.47 -35.91
CA PRO A 21 20.50 -33.31 -35.30
C PRO A 21 20.30 -33.09 -33.79
N HIS A 22 21.27 -32.48 -33.08
CA HIS A 22 21.08 -32.08 -31.69
C HIS A 22 20.26 -30.78 -31.58
N LEU A 23 20.46 -29.84 -32.51
CA LEU A 23 19.69 -28.59 -32.57
C LEU A 23 18.23 -28.86 -32.91
N GLU A 24 17.94 -29.77 -33.85
CA GLU A 24 16.57 -30.22 -34.17
C GLU A 24 15.85 -30.81 -32.93
N GLY A 25 16.57 -31.59 -32.11
CA GLY A 25 16.03 -32.15 -30.87
C GLY A 25 15.75 -31.10 -29.79
N ILE A 26 16.59 -30.07 -29.70
CA ILE A 26 16.37 -28.92 -28.81
C ILE A 26 15.18 -28.09 -29.30
N GLU A 27 15.09 -27.78 -30.59
CA GLU A 27 13.97 -27.02 -31.16
C GLU A 27 12.64 -27.74 -30.96
N ALA A 28 12.60 -29.06 -31.19
CA ALA A 28 11.43 -29.89 -30.92
C ALA A 28 11.04 -29.86 -29.43
N SER A 29 12.02 -29.82 -28.51
CA SER A 29 11.78 -29.70 -27.08
C SER A 29 11.26 -28.32 -26.67
N VAL A 30 11.79 -27.24 -27.24
CA VAL A 30 11.30 -25.87 -27.01
C VAL A 30 9.87 -25.71 -27.53
N ARG A 31 9.59 -26.21 -28.75
CA ARG A 31 8.25 -26.19 -29.33
C ARG A 31 7.24 -26.97 -28.47
N LYS A 32 7.64 -28.13 -27.94
CA LYS A 32 6.83 -28.93 -27.01
C LYS A 32 6.60 -28.21 -25.68
N LEU A 33 7.61 -27.51 -25.14
CA LEU A 33 7.48 -26.77 -23.89
C LEU A 33 6.53 -25.56 -24.05
N MET A 34 6.58 -24.86 -25.18
CA MET A 34 5.63 -23.78 -25.48
C MET A 34 4.19 -24.29 -25.64
N GLU A 35 3.99 -25.43 -26.30
CA GLU A 35 2.69 -26.09 -26.38
C GLU A 35 2.15 -26.48 -24.98
N GLN A 36 3.00 -27.02 -24.11
CA GLN A 36 2.64 -27.34 -22.72
C GLN A 36 2.31 -26.09 -21.90
N SER A 37 3.05 -24.99 -22.09
CA SER A 37 2.78 -23.70 -21.45
C SER A 37 1.43 -23.11 -21.88
N ALA A 38 1.10 -23.16 -23.17
CA ALA A 38 -0.18 -22.72 -23.70
C ALA A 38 -1.35 -23.55 -23.14
N GLN A 39 -1.17 -24.87 -23.02
CA GLN A 39 -2.16 -25.76 -22.40
C GLN A 39 -2.34 -25.49 -20.90
N GLN A 40 -1.26 -25.21 -20.16
CA GLN A 40 -1.37 -24.79 -18.76
C GLN A 40 -2.10 -23.45 -18.60
N ALA A 41 -1.86 -22.47 -19.48
CA ALA A 41 -2.58 -21.19 -19.45
C ALA A 41 -4.09 -21.40 -19.67
N GLN A 42 -4.49 -22.20 -20.66
CA GLN A 42 -5.89 -22.55 -20.91
C GLN A 42 -6.52 -23.33 -19.75
N GLN A 43 -5.76 -24.19 -19.07
CA GLN A 43 -6.23 -24.87 -17.86
C GLN A 43 -6.42 -23.91 -16.69
N LEU A 44 -5.52 -22.93 -16.50
CA LEU A 44 -5.66 -21.89 -15.48
C LEU A 44 -6.87 -21.00 -15.76
N ASP A 45 -7.08 -20.55 -17.01
CA ASP A 45 -8.28 -19.80 -17.41
C ASP A 45 -9.56 -20.59 -17.14
N HIS A 46 -9.59 -21.88 -17.46
CA HIS A 46 -10.73 -22.75 -17.18
C HIS A 46 -10.97 -22.97 -15.67
N LEU A 47 -9.92 -22.98 -14.84
CA LEU A 47 -10.04 -23.08 -13.38
C LEU A 47 -10.43 -21.75 -12.72
N ALA A 48 -9.99 -20.63 -13.29
CA ALA A 48 -10.33 -19.28 -12.83
C ALA A 48 -11.73 -18.84 -13.27
N ALA A 49 -12.25 -19.39 -14.38
CA ALA A 49 -13.60 -19.19 -14.87
C ALA A 49 -14.64 -19.73 -13.87
N THR A 50 -15.01 -18.89 -12.91
CA THR A 50 -16.04 -19.19 -11.92
C THR A 50 -17.37 -19.38 -12.66
N PRO A 51 -18.07 -20.52 -12.52
CA PRO A 51 -19.35 -20.71 -13.19
C PRO A 51 -20.33 -19.65 -12.66
N ALA A 52 -20.89 -18.85 -13.57
CA ALA A 52 -21.84 -17.80 -13.23
C ALA A 52 -22.95 -18.38 -12.36
N ALA A 53 -23.07 -17.85 -11.13
CA ALA A 53 -23.98 -18.39 -10.13
C ALA A 53 -25.41 -18.37 -10.67
N SER A 54 -25.95 -19.55 -10.98
CA SER A 54 -27.36 -19.68 -11.35
C SER A 54 -28.19 -19.15 -10.18
N PRO A 55 -29.08 -18.17 -10.38
CA PRO A 55 -29.82 -17.56 -9.28
C PRO A 55 -30.70 -18.62 -8.63
N SER A 56 -30.28 -19.09 -7.46
CA SER A 56 -31.00 -20.12 -6.72
C SER A 56 -32.38 -19.56 -6.33
N PRO A 57 -33.50 -20.26 -6.62
CA PRO A 57 -34.85 -19.73 -6.38
C PRO A 57 -35.16 -19.46 -4.90
N PHE A 58 -34.26 -19.86 -3.99
CA PHE A 58 -34.35 -19.62 -2.55
C PHE A 58 -33.58 -18.38 -2.06
N ALA A 59 -32.83 -17.68 -2.93
CA ALA A 59 -32.13 -16.45 -2.57
C ALA A 59 -33.09 -15.36 -2.06
N ALA A 60 -34.29 -15.27 -2.65
CA ALA A 60 -35.37 -14.39 -2.20
C ALA A 60 -35.93 -14.72 -0.80
N PHE A 61 -35.57 -15.86 -0.21
CA PHE A 61 -36.05 -16.35 1.09
C PHE A 61 -34.95 -16.42 2.17
N GLY A 62 -33.75 -15.90 1.89
CA GLY A 62 -32.68 -15.76 2.90
C GLY A 62 -32.11 -17.08 3.47
N LEU A 63 -32.38 -18.22 2.82
CA LEU A 63 -31.84 -19.52 3.23
C LEU A 63 -30.42 -19.71 2.66
N PRO A 64 -29.43 -20.12 3.46
CA PRO A 64 -28.07 -20.33 2.99
C PRO A 64 -27.99 -21.40 1.89
N GLY A 65 -27.47 -21.03 0.73
CA GLY A 65 -27.16 -21.98 -0.34
C GLY A 65 -25.95 -22.85 0.02
N LEU A 66 -26.07 -24.16 -0.13
CA LEU A 66 -24.97 -25.10 0.14
C LEU A 66 -23.90 -25.03 -0.96
N GLY A 67 -22.68 -24.64 -0.58
CA GLY A 67 -21.46 -25.19 -1.19
C GLY A 67 -20.78 -24.44 -2.34
N GLY A 68 -20.84 -23.11 -2.38
CA GLY A 68 -19.75 -22.35 -3.01
C GLY A 68 -18.50 -22.38 -2.10
N PRO A 69 -17.26 -22.33 -2.63
CA PRO A 69 -16.13 -21.93 -1.80
C PRO A 69 -16.43 -20.56 -1.21
N PRO A 70 -15.98 -20.23 0.02
CA PRO A 70 -16.13 -18.88 0.53
C PRO A 70 -15.48 -17.93 -0.48
N SER A 71 -16.28 -17.03 -1.05
CA SER A 71 -15.73 -15.85 -1.71
C SER A 71 -14.77 -15.22 -0.72
N ALA A 72 -13.53 -14.95 -1.15
CA ALA A 72 -12.55 -14.32 -0.28
C ALA A 72 -13.21 -13.08 0.30
N ALA A 73 -13.32 -13.02 1.64
CA ALA A 73 -13.95 -11.88 2.28
C ALA A 73 -13.21 -10.62 1.80
N PRO A 74 -13.94 -9.55 1.44
CA PRO A 74 -13.29 -8.28 1.09
C PRO A 74 -12.29 -7.92 2.18
N PRO A 75 -11.06 -7.49 1.85
CA PRO A 75 -10.08 -7.11 2.86
C PRO A 75 -10.71 -6.06 3.78
N GLU A 76 -10.64 -6.29 5.09
CA GLU A 76 -11.21 -5.36 6.06
C GLU A 76 -10.44 -4.02 5.97
N PRO A 77 -11.14 -2.88 5.84
CA PRO A 77 -10.48 -1.58 5.73
C PRO A 77 -9.78 -1.26 7.05
N ARG A 78 -8.44 -1.28 7.02
CA ARG A 78 -7.58 -0.88 8.14
C ARG A 78 -7.07 0.55 7.92
N PRO A 79 -7.01 1.41 8.94
CA PRO A 79 -6.35 2.70 8.84
C PRO A 79 -4.88 2.52 8.45
N ILE A 80 -4.36 3.34 7.54
CA ILE A 80 -2.96 3.28 7.08
C ILE A 80 -1.94 3.31 8.24
N LEU A 81 -2.21 4.07 9.31
CA LEU A 81 -1.34 4.15 10.50
C LEU A 81 -1.31 2.86 11.36
N GLU A 82 -2.12 1.85 11.04
CA GLU A 82 -2.06 0.50 11.63
C GLU A 82 -1.29 -0.50 10.75
N LEU A 83 -0.74 -0.06 9.62
CA LEU A 83 0.11 -0.83 8.74
C LEU A 83 1.58 -0.65 9.14
N GLU A 84 2.42 -1.64 8.82
CA GLU A 84 3.84 -1.66 9.17
C GLU A 84 4.70 -2.08 7.98
N GLY A 85 5.86 -1.46 7.83
CA GLY A 85 6.87 -1.83 6.81
C GLY A 85 6.35 -1.65 5.38
N GLU A 86 6.67 -2.61 4.51
CA GLU A 86 6.30 -2.61 3.08
C GLU A 86 4.81 -2.34 2.84
N GLY A 87 3.92 -2.91 3.67
CA GLY A 87 2.48 -2.67 3.55
C GLY A 87 2.00 -1.27 3.97
N TYR A 88 2.82 -0.50 4.70
CA TYR A 88 2.55 0.93 4.94
C TYR A 88 2.99 1.78 3.73
N GLU A 89 4.18 1.50 3.19
CA GLU A 89 4.73 2.21 2.04
C GLU A 89 3.86 2.00 0.78
N ASP A 90 3.46 0.75 0.47
CA ASP A 90 2.58 0.42 -0.67
C ASP A 90 1.23 1.17 -0.62
N GLU A 91 0.65 1.30 0.58
CA GLU A 91 -0.60 2.01 0.81
C GLU A 91 -0.42 3.53 0.73
N LEU A 92 0.74 4.05 1.18
CA LEU A 92 1.09 5.47 1.13
C LEU A 92 1.39 5.94 -0.30
N ASP A 93 2.06 5.11 -1.11
CA ASP A 93 2.26 5.32 -2.54
C ASP A 93 0.90 5.34 -3.26
N SER A 94 0.05 4.33 -3.03
CA SER A 94 -1.30 4.25 -3.60
C SER A 94 -2.18 5.45 -3.22
N LEU A 95 -2.07 5.92 -1.98
CA LEU A 95 -2.73 7.14 -1.52
C LEU A 95 -2.16 8.39 -2.18
N SER A 96 -0.84 8.46 -2.36
CA SER A 96 -0.17 9.61 -2.99
C SER A 96 -0.55 9.75 -4.45
N ASP A 97 -0.56 8.65 -5.22
CA ASP A 97 -1.07 8.61 -6.59
C ASP A 97 -2.52 9.13 -6.65
N TRP A 98 -3.40 8.65 -5.75
CA TRP A 98 -4.79 9.12 -5.72
C TRP A 98 -4.93 10.61 -5.34
N VAL A 99 -4.08 11.11 -4.43
CA VAL A 99 -4.07 12.52 -4.03
C VAL A 99 -3.61 13.40 -5.20
N ASP A 100 -2.53 13.04 -5.88
CA ASP A 100 -1.87 13.87 -6.88
C ASP A 100 -2.52 13.77 -8.28
N ASP A 101 -3.03 12.60 -8.69
CA ASP A 101 -3.67 12.42 -10.00
C ASP A 101 -5.19 12.67 -9.98
N PHE A 102 -5.86 12.57 -8.82
CA PHE A 102 -7.33 12.74 -8.73
C PHE A 102 -7.78 13.83 -7.74
N LEU A 103 -7.37 13.77 -6.47
CA LEU A 103 -7.92 14.69 -5.45
C LEU A 103 -7.54 16.15 -5.73
N LEU A 104 -6.24 16.43 -5.91
CA LEU A 104 -5.74 17.79 -6.11
C LEU A 104 -6.13 18.38 -7.49
N PRO A 105 -6.04 17.66 -8.63
CA PRO A 105 -6.42 18.22 -9.92
C PRO A 105 -7.92 18.56 -10.03
N VAL A 106 -8.78 17.85 -9.29
CA VAL A 106 -10.25 18.02 -9.37
C VAL A 106 -10.79 18.94 -8.26
N TYR A 107 -10.27 18.82 -7.02
CA TYR A 107 -10.82 19.50 -5.83
C TYR A 107 -9.80 20.41 -5.12
N GLY A 108 -8.54 20.46 -5.58
CA GLY A 108 -7.49 21.31 -5.03
C GLY A 108 -7.68 22.78 -5.35
N ALA A 109 -8.37 23.51 -4.46
CA ALA A 109 -8.40 24.97 -4.50
C ALA A 109 -6.99 25.58 -4.36
N GLU A 110 -6.81 26.82 -4.88
CA GLU A 110 -5.55 27.57 -4.80
C GLU A 110 -4.97 27.60 -3.38
N VAL A 111 -3.64 27.45 -3.27
CA VAL A 111 -2.95 27.51 -1.99
C VAL A 111 -2.94 28.94 -1.47
N THR A 112 -3.57 29.16 -0.32
CA THR A 112 -3.65 30.49 0.32
C THR A 112 -3.48 30.37 1.83
N THR A 113 -3.38 31.50 2.54
CA THR A 113 -3.43 31.51 4.02
C THR A 113 -4.76 30.98 4.58
N ALA A 114 -5.82 30.94 3.77
CA ALA A 114 -7.12 30.39 4.17
C ALA A 114 -7.29 28.91 3.80
N ALA A 115 -6.46 28.39 2.88
CA ALA A 115 -6.44 27.02 2.40
C ALA A 115 -4.99 26.58 2.15
N PRO A 116 -4.18 26.36 3.21
CA PRO A 116 -2.80 25.89 3.08
C PRO A 116 -2.72 24.52 2.40
N TRP A 117 -1.52 24.16 1.94
CA TRP A 117 -1.15 22.82 1.52
C TRP A 117 0.28 22.53 2.01
N CYS A 118 0.76 21.30 1.84
CA CYS A 118 2.18 20.95 2.02
C CYS A 118 2.61 20.01 0.91
N LEU A 119 3.80 20.21 0.35
CA LEU A 119 4.37 19.31 -0.66
C LEU A 119 4.92 18.03 -0.02
N GLU A 120 5.22 18.09 1.27
CA GLU A 120 5.69 16.99 2.13
C GLU A 120 4.56 16.62 3.11
N TRP A 121 3.31 16.51 2.62
CA TRP A 121 2.13 16.24 3.46
C TRP A 121 2.16 14.85 4.09
N GLN A 122 2.91 13.92 3.50
CA GLN A 122 3.14 12.57 4.00
C GLN A 122 3.89 12.55 5.34
N GLU A 123 4.64 13.60 5.70
CA GLU A 123 5.26 13.75 7.02
C GLU A 123 4.26 14.14 8.13
N HIS A 124 2.99 14.42 7.77
CA HIS A 124 1.94 14.79 8.71
C HIS A 124 0.97 13.60 8.94
N ASP A 125 1.25 12.76 9.94
CA ASP A 125 0.42 11.58 10.30
C ASP A 125 -1.09 11.85 10.33
N ASP A 126 -1.50 13.03 10.82
CA ASP A 126 -2.91 13.41 10.90
C ASP A 126 -3.52 13.73 9.53
N VAL A 127 -2.76 14.34 8.62
CA VAL A 127 -3.16 14.54 7.21
C VAL A 127 -3.20 13.21 6.48
N VAL A 128 -2.20 12.34 6.66
CA VAL A 128 -2.18 10.98 6.10
C VAL A 128 -3.44 10.22 6.52
N ALA A 129 -3.78 10.22 7.81
CA ALA A 129 -5.01 9.59 8.32
C ALA A 129 -6.30 10.20 7.73
N TRP A 130 -6.39 11.52 7.62
CA TRP A 130 -7.55 12.20 7.02
C TRP A 130 -7.73 11.88 5.53
N LEU A 131 -6.65 11.89 4.76
CA LEU A 131 -6.68 11.63 3.33
C LEU A 131 -6.94 10.15 3.03
N HIS A 132 -6.34 9.23 3.81
CA HIS A 132 -6.60 7.80 3.71
C HIS A 132 -8.06 7.46 3.99
N ALA A 133 -8.63 7.98 5.09
CA ALA A 133 -10.05 7.79 5.41
C ALA A 133 -10.97 8.39 4.33
N LEU A 134 -10.60 9.52 3.73
CA LEU A 134 -11.33 10.13 2.61
C LEU A 134 -11.28 9.26 1.35
N TRP A 135 -10.14 8.64 1.05
CA TRP A 135 -9.96 7.74 -0.08
C TRP A 135 -10.74 6.43 0.11
N LEU A 136 -10.67 5.79 1.28
CA LEU A 136 -11.50 4.62 1.59
C LEU A 136 -13.01 4.94 1.46
N ALA A 137 -13.43 6.13 1.91
CA ALA A 137 -14.81 6.58 1.71
C ALA A 137 -15.14 6.81 0.22
N TYR A 138 -14.18 7.27 -0.59
CA TYR A 138 -14.36 7.39 -2.05
C TYR A 138 -14.54 6.02 -2.70
N GLU A 139 -13.71 5.04 -2.34
CA GLU A 139 -13.81 3.67 -2.86
C GLU A 139 -15.14 3.01 -2.49
N GLN A 140 -15.65 3.22 -1.27
CA GLN A 140 -16.99 2.75 -0.89
C GLN A 140 -18.13 3.40 -1.70
N HIS A 141 -18.02 4.69 -2.04
CA HIS A 141 -19.14 5.46 -2.62
C HIS A 141 -19.13 5.59 -4.14
N LYS A 142 -18.02 5.22 -4.80
CA LYS A 142 -17.95 5.00 -6.26
C LYS A 142 -18.47 3.61 -6.66
N ASP A 143 -18.55 2.67 -5.71
CA ASP A 143 -18.96 1.29 -5.94
C ASP A 143 -20.39 1.22 -6.53
N PRO A 144 -20.68 0.33 -7.50
CA PRO A 144 -22.01 0.20 -8.08
C PRO A 144 -23.14 -0.03 -7.06
N GLU A 145 -22.88 -0.73 -5.96
CA GLU A 145 -23.86 -1.03 -4.92
C GLU A 145 -24.20 0.19 -4.03
N ALA A 146 -23.38 1.26 -4.05
CA ALA A 146 -23.72 2.54 -3.43
C ALA A 146 -24.84 3.30 -4.18
N GLY A 147 -25.17 2.87 -5.40
CA GLY A 147 -26.22 3.43 -6.24
C GLY A 147 -25.91 4.80 -6.83
N LEU A 148 -26.82 5.31 -7.68
CA LEU A 148 -26.60 6.51 -8.50
C LEU A 148 -26.33 7.81 -7.71
N SER A 149 -26.63 7.84 -6.41
CA SER A 149 -26.35 8.97 -5.52
C SER A 149 -25.06 8.84 -4.71
N GLY A 150 -24.37 7.70 -4.75
CA GLY A 150 -23.20 7.39 -3.90
C GLY A 150 -22.14 8.49 -3.92
N LEU A 151 -21.68 8.88 -5.12
CA LEU A 151 -20.71 9.97 -5.28
C LEU A 151 -21.19 11.31 -4.71
N PHE A 152 -22.49 11.65 -4.79
CA PHE A 152 -22.99 12.91 -4.20
C PHE A 152 -23.04 12.86 -2.67
N VAL A 153 -23.29 11.68 -2.09
CA VAL A 153 -23.15 11.46 -0.64
C VAL A 153 -21.68 11.62 -0.22
N TRP A 154 -20.73 11.05 -0.97
CA TRP A 154 -19.30 11.23 -0.72
C TRP A 154 -18.87 12.70 -0.71
N HIS A 155 -19.31 13.48 -1.70
CA HIS A 155 -19.04 14.92 -1.77
C HIS A 155 -19.55 15.67 -0.53
N ARG A 156 -20.79 15.38 -0.13
CA ARG A 156 -21.50 16.07 0.95
C ARG A 156 -20.92 15.75 2.33
N ASP A 157 -20.71 14.46 2.61
CA ASP A 157 -20.44 13.97 3.97
C ASP A 157 -18.95 13.80 4.27
N PHE A 158 -18.13 13.53 3.25
CA PHE A 158 -16.72 13.16 3.43
C PHE A 158 -15.77 14.20 2.83
N LEU A 159 -15.83 14.44 1.51
CA LEU A 159 -14.91 15.35 0.82
C LEU A 159 -14.93 16.76 1.40
N THR A 160 -16.13 17.35 1.51
CA THR A 160 -16.29 18.72 2.03
C THR A 160 -15.81 18.83 3.48
N HIS A 161 -16.00 17.78 4.27
CA HIS A 161 -15.57 17.75 5.67
C HIS A 161 -14.06 17.62 5.81
N ALA A 162 -13.46 16.64 5.13
CA ALA A 162 -12.02 16.36 5.19
C ALA A 162 -11.18 17.53 4.66
N LEU A 163 -11.54 18.11 3.50
CA LEU A 163 -10.83 19.27 2.96
C LEU A 163 -10.96 20.50 3.88
N ALA A 164 -12.12 20.71 4.50
CA ALA A 164 -12.32 21.80 5.46
C ALA A 164 -11.53 21.60 6.77
N ALA A 165 -11.16 20.36 7.14
CA ALA A 165 -10.32 20.07 8.29
C ALA A 165 -8.82 20.18 7.95
N VAL A 166 -8.36 19.43 6.93
CA VAL A 166 -6.94 19.36 6.50
C VAL A 166 -6.42 20.73 6.06
N ARG A 167 -7.20 21.45 5.26
CA ARG A 167 -6.83 22.76 4.70
C ARG A 167 -7.44 23.93 5.49
N ALA A 168 -7.75 23.75 6.77
CA ALA A 168 -8.16 24.88 7.62
C ALA A 168 -7.00 25.87 7.86
N PRO A 169 -7.28 27.19 8.03
CA PRO A 169 -6.26 28.19 8.37
C PRO A 169 -5.55 27.93 9.72
N GLY A 170 -6.17 27.15 10.60
CA GLY A 170 -5.60 26.66 11.87
C GLY A 170 -5.55 25.13 11.96
N GLY A 171 -5.62 24.45 10.81
CA GLY A 171 -5.52 22.99 10.70
C GLY A 171 -4.08 22.47 10.74
N PRO A 172 -3.86 21.18 10.44
CA PRO A 172 -2.54 20.56 10.52
C PRO A 172 -1.51 21.22 9.60
N LEU A 173 -1.93 21.66 8.41
CA LEU A 173 -1.07 22.33 7.43
C LEU A 173 -0.92 23.85 7.65
N SER A 174 -1.46 24.41 8.73
CA SER A 174 -1.46 25.88 8.98
C SER A 174 -0.06 26.51 9.11
N ALA A 175 0.96 25.72 9.47
CA ALA A 175 2.36 26.14 9.53
C ALA A 175 3.16 25.91 8.24
N CYS A 176 2.54 25.32 7.22
CA CYS A 176 3.16 24.96 5.95
C CYS A 176 2.90 26.00 4.84
N MET A 177 2.90 25.57 3.59
CA MET A 177 2.82 26.41 2.40
C MET A 177 1.45 27.11 2.32
N THR A 178 1.47 28.42 2.53
CA THR A 178 0.30 29.32 2.48
C THR A 178 0.31 30.24 1.25
N SER A 179 1.27 30.03 0.34
CA SER A 179 1.52 30.84 -0.86
C SER A 179 2.30 30.01 -1.88
N PRO A 180 1.88 29.90 -3.17
CA PRO A 180 2.58 29.10 -4.19
C PRO A 180 4.08 29.42 -4.33
N GLU A 181 4.42 30.72 -4.32
CA GLU A 181 5.79 31.21 -4.47
C GLU A 181 6.72 30.98 -3.26
N ARG A 182 6.19 30.43 -2.15
CA ARG A 182 6.93 30.28 -0.88
C ARG A 182 6.60 28.93 -0.23
N PRO A 183 7.20 27.84 -0.73
CA PRO A 183 7.10 26.54 -0.09
C PRO A 183 7.63 26.62 1.35
N ALA A 184 6.91 25.97 2.25
CA ALA A 184 7.28 25.83 3.65
C ALA A 184 6.70 24.51 4.16
N HIS A 185 7.54 23.72 4.83
CA HIS A 185 7.14 22.56 5.60
C HIS A 185 7.45 22.83 7.07
N ARG A 186 6.51 22.48 7.97
CA ARG A 186 6.73 22.50 9.42
C ARG A 186 5.66 21.69 10.15
N LEU A 187 6.09 20.63 10.81
CA LEU A 187 5.30 19.93 11.83
C LEU A 187 5.01 20.83 13.04
N LEU A 188 3.75 20.85 13.47
CA LEU A 188 3.32 21.48 14.71
C LEU A 188 3.34 20.45 15.85
N PRO A 189 3.92 20.77 17.02
CA PRO A 189 3.93 19.82 18.14
C PRO A 189 2.50 19.62 18.67
N GLY A 190 2.13 18.36 18.85
CA GLY A 190 0.86 17.99 19.50
C GLY A 190 0.76 18.50 20.94
N PRO A 191 -0.46 18.55 21.51
CA PRO A 191 -0.65 18.87 22.92
C PRO A 191 0.07 17.86 23.82
N PRO A 192 0.53 18.26 25.02
CA PRO A 192 1.17 17.34 25.95
C PRO A 192 0.21 16.21 26.39
N PRO A 193 0.72 15.05 26.81
CA PRO A 193 -0.09 13.98 27.38
C PRO A 193 -0.95 14.44 28.56
N SER A 194 -2.04 13.71 28.82
CA SER A 194 -2.89 14.04 29.96
C SER A 194 -2.12 13.97 31.29
N ALA A 195 -2.48 14.81 32.26
CA ALA A 195 -1.90 14.78 33.61
C ALA A 195 -2.16 13.46 34.39
N ARG A 196 -2.94 12.53 33.84
CA ARG A 196 -3.03 11.13 34.30
C ARG A 196 -1.87 10.30 33.75
N THR A 197 -1.60 10.42 32.45
CA THR A 197 -0.49 9.76 31.76
C THR A 197 0.85 10.20 32.33
N GLU A 198 1.05 11.51 32.53
CA GLU A 198 2.28 12.05 33.12
C GLU A 198 2.57 11.42 34.49
N LYS A 199 1.56 11.33 35.36
CA LYS A 199 1.70 10.70 36.70
C LYS A 199 2.01 9.21 36.64
N ALA A 200 1.47 8.48 35.66
CA ALA A 200 1.79 7.08 35.46
C ALA A 200 3.27 6.92 35.08
N ASN A 201 3.74 7.70 34.11
CA ASN A 201 5.14 7.69 33.66
C ASN A 201 6.11 8.08 34.79
N THR A 202 5.76 9.06 35.65
CA THR A 202 6.57 9.40 36.83
C THR A 202 6.62 8.26 37.85
N ALA A 203 5.49 7.61 38.14
CA ALA A 203 5.45 6.50 39.10
C ALA A 203 6.20 5.24 38.59
N GLU A 204 6.22 5.03 37.28
CA GLU A 204 6.99 3.95 36.65
C GLU A 204 8.50 4.25 36.69
N ALA A 205 8.91 5.51 36.45
CA ALA A 205 10.29 5.96 36.60
C ALA A 205 10.81 5.95 38.05
N ASP A 206 9.94 6.21 39.03
CA ASP A 206 10.27 6.20 40.47
C ASP A 206 10.27 4.79 41.10
N THR A 207 9.92 3.74 40.34
CA THR A 207 9.95 2.34 40.83
C THR A 207 11.38 1.79 40.74
N PRO A 208 12.10 1.56 41.86
CA PRO A 208 13.44 1.01 41.82
C PRO A 208 13.38 -0.45 41.35
N GLY A 209 14.15 -0.81 40.33
CA GLY A 209 14.20 -2.17 39.83
C GLY A 209 14.51 -3.17 40.95
N SER A 210 13.69 -4.21 41.05
CA SER A 210 13.82 -5.29 42.05
C SER A 210 15.18 -5.99 41.89
N GLY A 211 16.16 -5.53 42.65
CA GLY A 211 17.50 -6.11 42.67
C GLY A 211 17.46 -7.57 43.08
N GLU A 212 18.04 -8.42 42.23
CA GLU A 212 18.19 -9.86 42.45
C GLU A 212 18.94 -10.12 43.78
N PRO A 213 18.38 -10.91 44.73
CA PRO A 213 19.06 -11.19 45.98
C PRO A 213 20.30 -12.06 45.74
N GLY A 214 21.49 -11.50 46.00
CA GLY A 214 22.75 -12.11 45.61
C GLY A 214 23.04 -13.49 46.22
N GLN A 215 23.66 -14.36 45.41
CA GLN A 215 24.32 -15.57 45.90
C GLN A 215 25.61 -15.21 46.67
N PRO A 216 25.81 -15.67 47.91
CA PRO A 216 27.08 -15.56 48.58
C PRO A 216 28.04 -16.65 48.07
N ALA A 217 29.21 -16.22 47.59
CA ALA A 217 30.35 -17.11 47.37
C ALA A 217 31.21 -17.17 48.65
N SER A 218 31.49 -18.41 49.08
CA SER A 218 32.49 -18.89 50.07
C SER A 218 32.98 -17.95 51.17
#